data_AF-A0A524DPQ9-F1
#
_entry.id   AF-A0A524DPQ9-F1
#
_cell.length_a   1.000
_cell.length_b   1.000
_cell.length_c   1.000
_cell.angle_alpha   90.00
_cell.angle_beta   90.00
_cell.angle_gamma   90.00
#
_symmetry.space_group_name_H-M   'P 1'
#
loop_
_entity.id
_entity.type
_entity.pdbx_description
1 polymer ?
#
loop_
_entity_poly.entity_id
_entity_poly.type
_entity_poly.pdbx_seq_one_letter_code
_entity_poly.pdbx_strand_id
1 'polypeptide(L)' 'MANDESRKCPYCGALLQHPYWQHIQSNHPAEYSKNETWIQLYKDYTSMGMDESMSLMVISELFNQDMDDVKSYLKENKII' A
#
# COMPACT_ATOMS: atom_id res chain seq x y z
N MET A 1 -2.52 -10.70 -22.19
CA MET A 1 -2.64 -9.25 -22.34
C MET A 1 -2.39 -8.65 -20.98
N ALA A 2 -1.22 -8.05 -20.77
CA ALA A 2 -0.89 -7.41 -19.49
C ALA A 2 -1.77 -6.16 -19.39
N ASN A 3 -2.75 -6.20 -18.49
CA ASN A 3 -3.65 -5.08 -18.23
C ASN A 3 -2.82 -4.03 -17.49
N ASP A 4 -2.18 -3.12 -18.22
CA ASP A 4 -1.45 -1.98 -17.68
C ASP A 4 -2.48 -0.99 -17.13
N GLU A 5 -3.06 -1.33 -15.97
CA GLU A 5 -3.92 -0.44 -15.22
C GLU A 5 -3.04 0.66 -14.66
N SER A 6 -2.71 1.64 -15.49
CA SER A 6 -1.92 2.79 -15.07
C SER A 6 -2.78 3.64 -14.11
N ARG A 7 -2.76 3.32 -12.81
CA ARG A 7 -3.39 4.14 -11.78
C ARG A 7 -2.73 5.51 -11.78
N LYS A 8 -3.49 6.59 -11.59
CA LYS A 8 -2.90 7.90 -11.35
C LYS A 8 -2.59 8.06 -9.86
N CYS A 9 -1.44 8.66 -9.57
CA CYS A 9 -1.05 9.01 -8.22
C CYS A 9 -2.07 9.98 -7.63
N PRO A 10 -2.67 9.69 -6.47
CA PRO A 10 -3.64 10.60 -5.86
C PRO A 10 -3.03 11.93 -5.41
N TYR A 11 -1.69 11.99 -5.25
CA TYR A 11 -0.99 13.15 -4.72
C TYR A 11 -0.39 14.08 -5.79
N CYS A 12 0.03 13.55 -6.95
CA CYS A 12 0.60 14.35 -8.04
C CYS A 12 -0.05 14.12 -9.41
N GLY A 13 -0.95 13.15 -9.54
CA GLY A 13 -1.58 12.80 -10.81
C GLY A 13 -0.68 12.06 -11.80
N ALA A 14 0.57 11.72 -11.44
CA ALA A 14 1.47 10.95 -12.28
C ALA A 14 0.94 9.54 -12.54
N LEU A 15 1.20 8.99 -13.72
CA LEU A 15 0.86 7.60 -14.01
C LEU A 15 1.78 6.68 -13.18
N LEU A 16 1.16 5.94 -12.28
CA LEU A 16 1.79 4.93 -11.45
C LEU A 16 1.97 3.65 -12.28
N GLN A 17 3.19 3.15 -12.24
CA GLN A 17 3.53 1.81 -12.72
C GLN A 17 3.51 0.86 -11.53
N HIS A 18 3.08 -0.37 -11.73
CA HIS A 18 3.15 -1.37 -10.67
C HIS A 18 4.63 -1.67 -10.35
N PRO A 19 5.03 -1.71 -9.07
CA PRO A 19 4.22 -1.45 -7.88
C PRO A 19 3.96 0.04 -7.61
N TYR A 20 2.68 0.39 -7.47
CA TYR A 20 2.21 1.78 -7.35
C TYR A 20 2.82 2.59 -6.21
N TRP A 21 3.14 1.92 -5.10
CA TRP A 21 3.70 2.53 -3.91
C TRP A 21 5.15 3.00 -4.09
N GLN A 22 5.90 2.44 -5.04
CA GLN A 22 7.30 2.82 -5.27
C GLN A 22 7.42 4.29 -5.71
N HIS A 23 6.46 4.75 -6.52
CA HIS A 23 6.38 6.16 -6.90
C HIS A 23 6.08 7.06 -5.71
N ILE A 24 5.16 6.65 -4.83
CA ILE A 24 4.77 7.41 -3.62
C ILE A 24 5.98 7.47 -2.66
N GLN A 25 6.69 6.37 -2.47
CA GLN A 25 7.92 6.31 -1.67
C GLN A 25 8.98 7.30 -2.17
N SER A 26 9.18 7.37 -3.49
CA SER A 26 10.25 8.18 -4.09
C SER A 26 9.88 9.66 -4.25
N ASN A 27 8.63 9.97 -4.61
CA ASN A 27 8.19 11.34 -4.94
C ASN A 27 7.35 12.00 -3.84
N HIS A 28 6.74 11.20 -2.96
CA HIS A 28 5.87 11.66 -1.88
C HIS A 28 6.23 10.98 -0.54
N PRO A 29 7.47 11.08 -0.07
CA PRO A 29 7.89 10.40 1.17
C PRO A 29 7.04 10.81 2.38
N ALA A 30 6.57 12.06 2.42
CA ALA A 30 5.68 12.55 3.48
C ALA A 30 4.30 11.87 3.48
N GLU A 31 3.79 11.50 2.30
CA GLU A 31 2.52 10.76 2.16
C GLU A 31 2.74 9.26 2.32
N TYR A 32 3.87 8.75 1.84
CA TYR A 32 4.27 7.36 2.02
C TYR A 32 4.34 7.01 3.51
N SER A 33 4.97 7.87 4.32
CA SER A 33 5.04 7.71 5.78
C SER A 33 3.71 7.84 6.52
N LYS A 34 2.60 8.15 5.84
CA LYS A 34 1.26 8.14 6.47
C LYS A 34 0.68 6.73 6.46
N ASN A 35 0.03 6.39 7.57
CA ASN A 35 -0.65 5.11 7.75
C ASN A 35 -1.75 4.87 6.69
N GLU A 36 -2.29 5.92 6.04
CA GLU A 36 -3.20 5.78 4.89
C GLU A 36 -2.61 4.97 3.73
N THR A 37 -1.28 4.97 3.57
CA THR A 37 -0.59 4.16 2.56
C THR A 37 -0.71 2.66 2.84
N TRP A 38 -0.82 2.25 4.11
CA TRP A 38 -1.01 0.84 4.48
C TRP A 38 -2.32 0.28 3.94
N ILE A 39 -3.38 1.10 3.92
CA ILE A 39 -4.70 0.72 3.37
C ILE A 39 -4.60 0.42 1.88
N GLN A 40 -3.92 1.29 1.12
CA GLN A 40 -3.77 1.12 -0.32
C GLN A 40 -2.90 -0.09 -0.65
N LEU A 41 -1.77 -0.24 0.05
CA LEU A 41 -0.89 -1.39 -0.09
C LEU A 41 -1.59 -2.70 0.20
N TYR A 42 -2.34 -2.76 1.31
CA TYR A 42 -3.07 -3.95 1.70
C TYR A 42 -4.11 -4.33 0.64
N LYS A 43 -4.87 -3.35 0.13
CA LYS A 43 -5.84 -3.57 -0.95
C LYS A 43 -5.17 -4.03 -2.24
N ASP A 44 -4.03 -3.45 -2.60
CA ASP A 44 -3.31 -3.83 -3.81
C ASP A 44 -2.76 -5.25 -3.70
N TYR A 45 -2.14 -5.61 -2.58
CA TYR A 45 -1.61 -6.95 -2.36
C TYR A 45 -2.72 -8.01 -2.33
N THR A 46 -3.81 -7.76 -1.59
CA THR A 46 -4.95 -8.68 -1.57
C THR A 46 -5.66 -8.79 -2.92
N SER A 47 -5.75 -7.70 -3.69
CA SER A 47 -6.30 -7.72 -5.05
C SER A 47 -5.41 -8.48 -6.03
N MET A 48 -4.11 -8.64 -5.74
CA MET A 48 -3.18 -9.50 -6.49
C MET A 48 -3.27 -10.97 -6.07
N GLY A 49 -4.15 -11.32 -5.12
CA GLY A 49 -4.30 -12.66 -4.58
C GLY A 49 -3.30 -13.01 -3.47
N MET A 50 -2.65 -12.01 -2.86
CA MET A 50 -1.80 -12.21 -1.69
C MET A 50 -2.65 -12.39 -0.43
N ASP A 51 -2.30 -13.35 0.42
CA ASP A 51 -2.97 -13.59 1.70
C ASP A 51 -2.85 -12.39 2.66
N GLU A 52 -3.82 -12.24 3.57
CA GLU A 52 -3.84 -11.18 4.60
C GLU A 52 -2.52 -11.14 5.37
N SER A 53 -2.11 -12.27 5.95
CA SER A 53 -0.91 -12.34 6.79
C SER A 53 0.36 -11.94 6.03
N MET A 54 0.46 -12.33 4.75
CA MET A 54 1.61 -11.98 3.92
C MET A 54 1.58 -10.51 3.51
N SER A 55 0.40 -9.97 3.23
CA SER A 55 0.20 -8.55 2.94
C SER A 55 0.57 -7.68 4.15
N LEU A 56 0.13 -8.07 5.36
CA LEU A 56 0.48 -7.41 6.62
C LEU A 56 1.98 -7.47 6.89
N MET A 57 2.60 -8.63 6.69
CA MET A 57 4.03 -8.82 6.87
C MET A 57 4.84 -7.90 5.94
N VAL A 58 4.53 -7.88 4.63
CA VAL A 58 5.23 -7.02 3.67
C VAL A 58 5.09 -5.54 4.03
N ILE A 59 3.89 -5.09 4.45
CA ILE A 59 3.69 -3.70 4.89
C ILE A 59 4.51 -3.42 6.16
N SER A 60 4.49 -4.32 7.13
CA SER A 60 5.26 -4.17 8.37
C SER A 60 6.76 -4.02 8.11
N GLU A 61 7.31 -4.81 7.20
CA GLU A 61 8.72 -4.73 6.77
C GLU A 61 9.02 -3.45 5.98
N LEU A 62 8.12 -3.04 5.07
CA LEU A 62 8.29 -1.84 4.23
C LEU A 62 8.34 -0.55 5.05
N PHE A 63 7.60 -0.49 6.16
CA PHE A 63 7.53 0.69 7.03
C PHE A 63 8.33 0.54 8.33
N ASN A 64 8.99 -0.62 8.54
CA ASN A 64 9.65 -0.96 9.79
C ASN A 64 8.71 -0.70 10.99
N GLN A 65 7.50 -1.23 10.90
CA GLN A 65 6.43 -1.15 11.91
C GLN A 65 6.06 -2.54 12.39
N ASP A 66 5.43 -2.61 13.56
CA ASP A 66 4.91 -3.89 14.04
C ASP A 66 3.70 -4.33 13.22
N MET A 67 3.59 -5.63 12.97
CA MET A 67 2.50 -6.19 12.19
C MET A 67 1.15 -6.02 12.92
N ASP A 68 1.12 -6.05 14.25
CA ASP A 68 -0.08 -5.77 15.05
C ASP A 68 -0.51 -4.30 14.96
N ASP A 69 0.43 -3.35 14.84
CA ASP A 69 0.11 -1.93 14.64
C ASP A 69 -0.53 -1.70 13.27
N VAL A 70 0.06 -2.28 12.22
CA VAL A 70 -0.50 -2.24 10.86
C VAL A 70 -1.89 -2.87 10.84
N LYS A 71 -2.05 -4.04 11.46
CA LYS A 71 -3.33 -4.73 11.54
C LYS A 71 -4.38 -3.93 12.31
N SER A 72 -4.00 -3.34 13.43
CA SER A 72 -4.88 -2.51 14.25
C SER A 72 -5.38 -1.31 13.46
N TYR A 73 -4.48 -0.62 12.77
CA TYR A 73 -4.85 0.51 11.92
C TYR A 73 -5.80 0.11 10.79
N LEU A 74 -5.55 -1.03 10.12
CA LEU A 74 -6.44 -1.52 9.06
C LEU A 74 -7.83 -1.91 9.58
N LYS A 75 -7.92 -2.48 10.78
CA LYS A 75 -9.20 -2.77 11.47
C LYS A 75 -9.96 -1.50 11.84
N GLU A 76 -9.28 -0.51 12.41
CA GLU A 76 -9.88 0.80 12.74
C GLU A 76 -10.48 1.47 11.50
N ASN A 77 -9.82 1.28 10.35
CA ASN A 77 -10.26 1.78 9.04
C ASN A 77 -11.22 0.84 8.29
N LYS A 78 -11.68 -0.26 8.92
CA LYS A 78 -12.64 -1.24 8.35
C LYS A 78 -12.19 -1.85 7.02
N ILE A 79 -10.90 -2.11 6.89
CA ILE A 79 -10.34 -2.79 5.72
C ILE A 79 -10.37 -4.31 5.88
N ILE A 80 -10.16 -4.78 7.11
CA ILE A 80 -10.22 -6.17 7.58
C ILE A 80 -11.04 -6.26 8.87
#